data_AF-A0A843ERY5-F1
#
_entry.id   AF-A0A843ERY5-F1
#
_cell.length_a   1.000
_cell.length_b   1.000
_cell.length_c   1.000
_cell.angle_alpha   90.00
_cell.angle_beta   90.00
_cell.angle_gamma   90.00
#
_symmetry.space_group_name_H-M   'P 1'
#
loop_
_entity.id
_entity.type
_entity.pdbx_description
1 polymer ?
#
loop_
_entity_poly.entity_id
_entity_poly.type
_entity_poly.pdbx_seq_one_letter_code
_entity_poly.pdbx_strand_id
1 'polypeptide(L)'
;DFPIIIKEFEDENGKRKILDTTAIMRYIVDKIEEGENLNKIAVAGQKAVSIGLAKLAVESAKEKGIKTIGATGGVFYNEAITDYIKSYIENEGFEFVQHVNSCPGDGSVSLGQAIIAGCNL
;
A
#
# COMPACT_ATOMS: atom_id res chain seq x y z
N ASP A 1 8.60 6.71 16.33
CA ASP A 1 8.11 6.20 15.04
C ASP A 1 6.82 5.43 15.21
N PHE A 2 5.95 5.47 14.21
CA PHE A 2 4.71 4.71 14.18
C PHE A 2 4.98 3.21 14.13
N PRO A 3 4.14 2.37 14.76
CA PRO A 3 4.32 0.93 14.74
C PRO A 3 3.97 0.36 13.36
N ILE A 4 4.97 -0.01 12.58
CA ILE A 4 4.79 -0.78 11.34
C ILE A 4 5.07 -2.25 11.66
N ILE A 5 4.02 -2.99 11.98
CA ILE A 5 4.11 -4.39 12.41
C ILE A 5 3.54 -5.28 11.31
N ILE A 6 4.38 -6.17 10.79
CA ILE A 6 3.96 -7.23 9.86
C ILE A 6 3.79 -8.52 10.66
N LYS A 7 2.66 -9.18 10.49
CA LYS A 7 2.33 -10.47 11.13
C LYS A 7 2.11 -11.54 10.09
N GLU A 8 2.29 -12.80 10.48
CA GLU A 8 1.77 -13.93 9.72
C GLU A 8 0.32 -14.18 10.11
N PHE A 9 -0.51 -14.48 9.10
CA PHE A 9 -1.90 -14.84 9.24
C PHE A 9 -2.16 -16.10 8.43
N GLU A 10 -2.85 -17.07 9.02
CA GLU A 10 -3.19 -18.34 8.40
C GLU A 10 -4.71 -18.52 8.44
N ASP A 11 -5.31 -18.73 7.27
CA ASP A 11 -6.71 -19.12 7.12
C ASP A 11 -6.81 -20.34 6.18
N GLU A 12 -8.04 -20.71 5.82
CA GLU A 12 -8.32 -21.81 4.89
C GLU A 12 -7.66 -21.65 3.50
N ASN A 13 -7.26 -20.43 3.13
CA ASN A 13 -6.56 -20.11 1.88
C ASN A 13 -5.02 -20.09 2.04
N GLY A 14 -4.51 -20.46 3.22
CA GLY A 14 -3.08 -20.59 3.51
C GLY A 14 -2.49 -19.41 4.29
N LYS A 15 -1.15 -19.39 4.35
CA LYS A 15 -0.37 -18.40 5.10
C LYS A 15 -0.09 -17.15 4.26
N ARG A 16 -0.34 -15.97 4.85
CA ARG A 16 0.00 -14.67 4.26
C ARG A 16 0.54 -13.71 5.30
N LYS A 17 1.39 -12.78 4.86
CA LYS A 17 1.83 -11.65 5.68
C LYS A 17 0.77 -10.55 5.65
N ILE A 18 0.48 -9.95 6.79
CA ILE A 18 -0.49 -8.87 6.95
C ILE A 18 0.12 -7.68 7.70
N LEU A 19 -0.31 -6.47 7.36
CA LEU A 19 0.00 -5.26 8.12
C LEU A 19 -0.98 -5.15 9.29
N ASP A 20 -0.47 -4.99 10.51
CA ASP A 20 -1.31 -4.73 11.68
C ASP A 20 -1.77 -3.28 11.71
N THR A 21 -2.87 -3.00 10.99
CA THR A 21 -3.50 -1.68 10.96
C THR A 21 -4.14 -1.31 12.30
N THR A 22 -4.49 -2.30 13.14
CA THR A 22 -5.01 -2.06 14.49
C THR A 22 -3.95 -1.41 15.36
N ALA A 23 -2.68 -1.84 15.28
CA ALA A 23 -1.59 -1.21 16.00
C ALA A 23 -1.38 0.26 15.57
N ILE A 24 -1.47 0.54 14.26
CA ILE A 24 -1.41 1.91 13.73
C ILE A 24 -2.57 2.74 14.30
N MET A 25 -3.80 2.22 14.26
CA MET A 25 -4.98 2.94 14.73
C MET A 25 -4.93 3.22 16.24
N ARG A 26 -4.51 2.24 17.05
CA ARG A 26 -4.33 2.44 18.50
C ARG A 26 -3.32 3.55 18.79
N TYR A 27 -2.18 3.54 18.09
CA TYR A 27 -1.18 4.59 18.23
C TYR A 27 -1.74 5.97 17.85
N ILE A 28 -2.56 6.07 16.79
CA ILE A 28 -3.24 7.31 16.41
C ILE A 28 -4.13 7.82 17.55
N VAL A 29 -4.96 6.94 18.12
CA VAL A 29 -5.88 7.28 19.21
C VAL A 29 -5.10 7.74 20.44
N ASP A 30 -4.08 6.99 20.86
CA ASP A 30 -3.24 7.32 22.02
C ASP A 30 -2.61 8.72 21.85
N LYS A 31 -2.11 9.06 20.66
CA LYS A 31 -1.52 10.39 20.39
C LYS A 31 -2.55 11.51 20.40
N ILE A 32 -3.77 11.25 19.93
CA ILE A 32 -4.86 12.22 20.04
C ILE A 32 -5.19 12.49 21.51
N GLU A 33 -5.26 11.45 22.34
CA GLU A 33 -5.54 11.57 23.79
C GLU A 33 -4.41 12.29 24.55
N GLU A 34 -3.16 12.11 24.14
CA GLU A 34 -2.01 12.85 24.66
C GLU A 34 -1.99 14.35 24.26
N GLY A 35 -2.90 14.79 23.38
CA GLY A 35 -2.97 16.18 22.92
C GLY A 35 -1.95 16.53 21.84
N GLU A 36 -1.42 15.55 21.12
CA GLU A 36 -0.49 15.79 20.01
C GLU A 36 -1.16 16.54 18.85
N ASN A 37 -0.34 17.19 18.03
CA ASN A 37 -0.83 17.96 16.90
C ASN A 37 -1.49 17.06 15.84
N LEU A 38 -2.79 17.28 15.58
CA LEU A 38 -3.57 16.47 14.62
C LEU A 38 -2.96 16.38 13.23
N ASN A 39 -2.33 17.45 12.72
CA ASN A 39 -1.69 17.42 11.39
C ASN A 39 -0.47 16.48 11.39
N LYS A 40 0.31 16.46 12.48
CA LYS A 40 1.42 15.51 12.63
C LYS A 40 0.92 14.07 12.68
N ILE A 41 -0.16 13.83 13.42
CA ILE A 41 -0.78 12.50 13.54
C ILE A 41 -1.29 12.02 12.18
N ALA A 42 -2.00 12.88 11.44
CA ALA A 42 -2.51 12.57 10.11
C ALA A 42 -1.39 12.20 9.13
N VAL A 43 -0.32 13.01 9.06
CA VAL A 43 0.84 12.75 8.21
C VAL A 43 1.51 11.43 8.59
N ALA A 44 1.71 11.19 9.87
CA ALA A 44 2.42 10.00 10.33
C ALA A 44 1.58 8.72 10.16
N GLY A 45 0.25 8.79 10.35
CA GLY A 45 -0.67 7.69 10.12
C GLY A 45 -0.72 7.24 8.66
N GLN A 46 -0.93 8.17 7.72
CA GLN A 46 -0.91 7.82 6.30
C GLN A 46 0.47 7.31 5.84
N LYS A 47 1.57 7.88 6.37
CA LYS A 47 2.92 7.39 6.10
C LYS A 47 3.15 5.97 6.61
N ALA A 48 2.66 5.64 7.81
CA ALA A 48 2.80 4.32 8.40
C ALA A 48 2.10 3.24 7.57
N VAL A 49 0.85 3.49 7.15
CA VAL A 49 0.11 2.59 6.28
C VAL A 49 0.82 2.43 4.93
N SER A 50 1.26 3.54 4.33
CA SER A 50 1.98 3.56 3.05
C SER A 50 3.24 2.71 3.08
N ILE A 51 4.12 2.94 4.06
CA ILE A 51 5.38 2.18 4.20
C ILE A 51 5.10 0.70 4.52
N GLY A 52 4.11 0.42 5.36
CA GLY A 52 3.71 -0.96 5.68
C GLY A 52 3.26 -1.75 4.45
N LEU A 53 2.42 -1.15 3.60
CA LEU A 53 1.97 -1.75 2.34
C LEU A 53 3.11 -1.89 1.32
N ALA A 54 3.95 -0.85 1.17
CA ALA A 54 5.09 -0.89 0.26
C ALA A 54 6.09 -1.99 0.65
N LYS A 55 6.34 -2.17 1.95
CA LYS A 55 7.17 -3.27 2.48
C LYS A 55 6.62 -4.64 2.11
N LEU A 56 5.31 -4.87 2.29
CA LEU A 56 4.66 -6.13 1.89
C LEU A 56 4.80 -6.39 0.39
N ALA A 57 4.61 -5.35 -0.44
CA ALA A 57 4.74 -5.46 -1.89
C ALA A 57 6.18 -5.82 -2.30
N VAL A 58 7.18 -5.13 -1.73
CA VAL A 58 8.61 -5.39 -1.97
C VAL A 58 8.99 -6.81 -1.55
N GLU A 59 8.59 -7.26 -0.36
CA GLU A 59 8.86 -8.62 0.09
C GLU A 59 8.26 -9.66 -0.86
N SER A 60 7.00 -9.48 -1.27
CA SER A 60 6.35 -10.40 -2.22
C SER A 60 7.04 -10.40 -3.60
N ALA A 61 7.48 -9.23 -4.07
CA ALA A 61 8.18 -9.11 -5.35
C ALA A 61 9.57 -9.80 -5.29
N LYS A 62 10.31 -9.65 -4.19
CA LYS A 62 11.58 -10.37 -3.94
C LYS A 62 11.38 -11.88 -3.97
N GLU A 63 10.38 -12.39 -3.23
CA GLU A 63 10.06 -13.82 -3.15
C GLU A 63 9.69 -14.41 -4.53
N LYS A 64 9.03 -13.63 -5.39
CA LYS A 64 8.59 -14.05 -6.73
C LYS A 64 9.57 -13.75 -7.86
N GLY A 65 10.69 -13.08 -7.58
CA GLY A 65 11.64 -12.63 -8.61
C GLY A 65 11.08 -11.57 -9.58
N ILE A 66 10.08 -10.80 -9.16
CA ILE A 66 9.45 -9.73 -9.94
C ILE A 66 10.23 -8.43 -9.73
N LYS A 67 10.39 -7.60 -10.77
CA LYS A 67 11.12 -6.31 -10.69
C LYS A 67 10.23 -5.07 -10.69
N THR A 68 8.99 -5.22 -11.14
CA THR A 68 8.05 -4.11 -11.34
C THR A 68 6.87 -4.26 -10.39
N ILE A 69 6.52 -3.20 -9.67
CA ILE A 69 5.38 -3.15 -8.75
C ILE A 69 4.43 -2.05 -9.22
N GLY A 70 3.18 -2.43 -9.46
CA GLY A 70 2.12 -1.51 -9.88
C GLY A 70 1.19 -1.10 -8.73
N ALA A 71 0.70 0.14 -8.80
CA ALA A 71 -0.32 0.66 -7.89
C ALA A 71 -1.62 1.02 -8.63
N THR A 72 -2.75 0.60 -8.06
CA THR A 72 -4.10 0.84 -8.57
C THR A 72 -5.12 0.84 -7.42
N GLY A 73 -6.34 1.30 -7.66
CA GLY A 73 -7.39 1.53 -6.67
C GLY A 73 -7.53 3.01 -6.32
N GLY A 74 -8.75 3.43 -5.94
CA GLY A 74 -9.08 4.84 -5.73
C GLY A 74 -8.26 5.56 -4.64
N VAL A 75 -7.65 4.84 -3.70
CA VAL A 75 -6.77 5.43 -2.68
C VAL A 75 -5.52 6.08 -3.30
N PHE A 76 -5.05 5.60 -4.45
CA PHE A 76 -3.86 6.13 -5.12
C PHE A 76 -4.06 7.49 -5.82
N TYR A 77 -5.25 8.09 -5.73
CA TYR A 77 -5.42 9.53 -5.96
C TYR A 77 -4.81 10.39 -4.84
N ASN A 78 -4.60 9.83 -3.65
CA ASN A 78 -3.94 10.53 -2.56
C ASN A 78 -2.44 10.59 -2.84
N GLU A 79 -1.98 11.76 -3.28
CA GLU A 79 -0.57 12.00 -3.64
C GLU A 79 0.39 11.68 -2.49
N ALA A 80 0.06 12.02 -1.24
CA ALA A 80 0.93 11.73 -0.12
C ALA A 80 1.13 10.22 0.09
N ILE A 81 0.06 9.42 0.00
CA ILE A 81 0.14 7.96 0.09
C ILE A 81 0.94 7.40 -1.09
N THR A 82 0.60 7.83 -2.30
CA THR A 82 1.25 7.37 -3.53
C THR A 82 2.75 7.68 -3.52
N ASP A 83 3.15 8.89 -3.11
CA ASP A 83 4.55 9.31 -3.05
C ASP A 83 5.34 8.53 -2.00
N TYR A 84 4.78 8.27 -0.81
CA TYR A 84 5.45 7.43 0.19
C TYR A 84 5.65 6.00 -0.29
N ILE A 85 4.65 5.42 -0.96
CA ILE A 85 4.73 4.06 -1.51
C ILE A 85 5.75 4.00 -2.64
N LYS A 86 5.64 4.90 -3.62
CA LYS A 86 6.55 5.01 -4.77
C LYS A 86 7.99 5.15 -4.30
N SER A 87 8.25 6.13 -3.43
CA SER A 87 9.61 6.40 -2.93
C SER A 87 10.19 5.19 -2.21
N TYR A 88 9.40 4.47 -1.40
CA TYR A 88 9.86 3.26 -0.72
C TYR A 88 10.21 2.15 -1.72
N ILE A 89 9.33 1.89 -2.69
CA ILE A 89 9.52 0.86 -3.71
C ILE A 89 10.76 1.14 -4.57
N GLU A 90 10.91 2.38 -5.05
CA GLU A 90 12.05 2.78 -5.89
C GLU A 90 13.37 2.73 -5.10
N ASN A 91 13.38 3.12 -3.82
CA ASN A 91 14.56 3.01 -2.96
C ASN A 91 14.99 1.56 -2.69
N GLU A 92 14.05 0.61 -2.72
CA GLU A 92 14.33 -0.83 -2.63
C GLU A 92 14.80 -1.43 -3.98
N GLY A 93 14.91 -0.62 -5.03
CA GLY A 93 15.43 -1.01 -6.35
C GLY A 93 14.38 -1.59 -7.30
N PHE A 94 13.09 -1.38 -7.04
CA PHE A 94 11.99 -1.83 -7.89
C PHE A 94 11.50 -0.72 -8.80
N GLU A 95 10.98 -1.10 -9.97
CA GLU A 95 10.29 -0.16 -10.86
C GLU A 95 8.85 0.03 -10.37
N PHE A 96 8.44 1.29 -10.17
CA PHE A 96 7.06 1.63 -9.81
C PHE A 96 6.26 2.06 -11.03
N VAL A 97 5.10 1.44 -11.24
CA VAL A 97 4.17 1.80 -12.32
C VAL A 97 2.81 2.22 -11.78
N GLN A 98 2.22 3.25 -12.38
CA GLN A 98 0.91 3.76 -12.02
C GLN A 98 0.12 4.21 -13.26
N HIS A 99 -1.17 4.45 -13.08
CA HIS A 99 -2.05 4.94 -14.13
C HIS A 99 -1.63 6.34 -14.61
N VAL A 100 -1.49 6.51 -15.93
CA VAL A 100 -1.17 7.82 -16.57
C VAL A 100 -2.29 8.24 -17.53
N ASN A 101 -2.70 7.34 -18.42
CA ASN A 101 -3.74 7.59 -19.45
C ASN A 101 -5.11 7.04 -19.06
N SER A 102 -5.22 6.48 -17.87
CA SER A 102 -6.45 5.96 -17.28
C SER A 102 -6.48 6.37 -15.82
N CYS A 103 -7.54 6.02 -15.10
CA CYS A 103 -7.69 6.39 -13.72
C CYS A 103 -7.47 5.16 -12.80
N PRO A 104 -6.83 5.31 -11.64
CA PRO A 104 -6.57 4.18 -10.73
C PRO A 104 -7.85 3.69 -10.04
N GLY A 105 -8.92 4.49 -10.01
CA GLY A 105 -10.19 4.10 -9.41
C GLY A 105 -11.13 3.32 -10.35
N ASP A 106 -12.37 3.16 -9.90
CA ASP A 106 -13.38 2.33 -10.58
C ASP A 106 -13.74 2.80 -12.00
N GLY A 107 -13.48 4.07 -12.32
CA GLY A 107 -13.73 4.63 -13.65
C GLY A 107 -12.94 3.96 -14.79
N SER A 108 -11.90 3.18 -14.49
CA SER A 108 -11.13 2.40 -15.49
C SER A 108 -11.07 0.90 -15.19
N VAL A 109 -11.89 0.38 -14.27
CA VAL A 109 -11.91 -1.07 -13.97
C VAL A 109 -12.33 -1.89 -15.18
N SER A 110 -13.29 -1.39 -15.98
CA SER A 110 -13.75 -2.06 -17.21
C SER A 110 -12.63 -2.23 -18.25
N LEU A 111 -11.68 -1.28 -18.32
CA LEU A 111 -10.50 -1.39 -19.18
C LEU A 111 -9.62 -2.57 -18.75
N GLY A 112 -9.34 -2.71 -17.45
CA GLY A 112 -8.58 -3.84 -16.91
C GLY A 112 -9.26 -5.17 -17.18
N GLN A 113 -10.58 -5.24 -16.98
CA GLN A 113 -11.38 -6.43 -17.27
C GLN A 113 -11.31 -6.84 -18.74
N ALA A 114 -11.45 -5.87 -19.66
CA ALA A 114 -11.37 -6.13 -21.10
C ALA A 114 -9.98 -6.66 -21.52
N ILE A 115 -8.90 -6.08 -20.97
CA ILE A 115 -7.53 -6.54 -21.24
C ILE A 115 -7.33 -7.98 -20.75
N ILE A 116 -7.74 -8.29 -19.51
CA ILE A 116 -7.61 -9.64 -18.95
C ILE A 116 -8.44 -10.66 -19.75
N ALA A 117 -9.67 -10.32 -20.12
CA ALA A 117 -10.50 -11.18 -20.97
C ALA A 117 -9.84 -11.42 -22.34
N GLY A 118 -9.24 -10.39 -22.93
CA GLY A 118 -8.52 -10.49 -24.20
C GLY A 118 -7.24 -11.30 -24.16
N CYS A 119 -6.49 -11.26 -23.06
CA CYS A 119 -5.27 -12.06 -22.88
C CYS A 119 -5.52 -13.54 -22.58
N ASN A 120 -6.73 -13.89 -22.12
CA ASN A 120 -7.15 -15.26 -21.84
C ASN A 120 -7.81 -15.96 -23.05
N LEU A 121 -7.87 -15.30 -24.20
CA LEU A 121 -8.29 -15.86 -25.50
C LEU A 121 -7.08 -16.35 -26.29
#